data_AF-A0A3B8IQU9-F1
#
_entry.id   AF-A0A3B8IQU9-F1
#
_cell.length_a   1.000
_cell.length_b   1.000
_cell.length_c   1.000
_cell.angle_alpha   90.00
_cell.angle_beta   90.00
_cell.angle_gamma   90.00
#
_symmetry.space_group_name_H-M   'P 1'
#
loop_
_entity.id
_entity.type
_entity.pdbx_description
1 polymer ?
#
loop_
_entity_poly.entity_id
_entity_poly.type
_entity_poly.pdbx_seq_one_letter_code
_entity_poly.pdbx_strand_id
1 'polypeptide(L)' 'MNEIAAKFAGLDGCKAGWWAWLTDGEGNWKGALYPTLTAFWNQYQHTLQTVLIDIPIGLMDDQ' A
#
# COMPACT_ATOMS: atom_id res chain seq x y z
N MET A 1 6.22 -14.54 -11.82
CA MET A 1 5.00 -13.74 -11.64
C MET A 1 5.19 -12.47 -12.43
N ASN A 2 4.23 -12.10 -13.31
CA ASN A 2 4.35 -10.87 -14.07
C ASN A 2 4.39 -9.67 -13.12
N GLU A 3 5.42 -8.84 -13.28
CA GLU A 3 5.57 -7.62 -12.52
C GLU A 3 4.60 -6.58 -13.11
N ILE A 4 3.58 -6.19 -12.35
CA ILE A 4 2.70 -5.09 -12.78
C ILE A 4 3.47 -3.77 -12.61
N ALA A 5 3.42 -2.89 -13.62
CA ALA A 5 3.91 -1.52 -13.53
C ALA A 5 2.94 -0.66 -12.70
N ALA A 6 2.88 -0.91 -11.40
CA ALA A 6 1.89 -0.30 -10.50
C ALA A 6 2.04 1.24 -10.47
N LYS A 7 0.91 1.94 -10.64
CA LYS A 7 0.78 3.39 -10.55
C LYS A 7 0.08 3.83 -9.27
N PHE A 8 -0.77 2.98 -8.70
CA PHE A 8 -1.55 3.29 -7.50
C PHE A 8 -1.43 2.18 -6.47
N ALA A 9 -1.44 2.55 -5.19
CA ALA A 9 -1.42 1.62 -4.09
C ALA A 9 -2.42 2.00 -2.99
N GLY A 10 -3.13 1.00 -2.45
CA GLY A 10 -3.86 1.08 -1.19
C GLY A 10 -3.21 0.18 -0.15
N LEU A 11 -2.97 0.68 1.06
CA LEU A 11 -2.30 -0.05 2.13
C LEU A 11 -3.17 -0.10 3.38
N ASP A 12 -3.22 -1.27 4.01
CA ASP A 12 -3.84 -1.50 5.31
C ASP A 12 -2.85 -2.23 6.24
N GLY A 13 -2.80 -1.79 7.49
CA GLY A 13 -1.91 -2.32 8.52
C GLY A 13 -2.52 -3.53 9.22
N CYS A 14 -1.78 -4.64 9.29
CA CYS A 14 -2.21 -5.85 9.99
C CYS A 14 -1.11 -6.43 10.87
N LYS A 15 -1.42 -7.47 11.64
CA LYS A 15 -0.46 -8.14 12.55
C LYS A 15 0.79 -8.66 11.84
N ALA A 16 0.69 -8.95 10.54
CA ALA A 16 1.79 -9.50 9.74
C ALA A 16 2.57 -8.43 8.95
N GLY A 17 2.22 -7.15 9.09
CA GLY A 17 2.85 -6.04 8.36
C GLY A 17 1.81 -5.17 7.65
N TRP A 18 2.06 -4.88 6.38
CA TRP A 18 1.27 -3.98 5.54
C TRP A 18 0.78 -4.74 4.32
N TRP A 19 -0.53 -4.93 4.23
CA TRP A 19 -1.15 -5.47 3.03
C TRP A 19 -1.30 -4.38 1.99
N ALA A 20 -0.72 -4.57 0.81
CA ALA A 20 -0.78 -3.61 -0.29
C ALA A 20 -1.60 -4.16 -1.46
N TRP A 21 -2.59 -3.38 -1.88
CA TRP A 21 -3.29 -3.53 -3.16
C TRP A 21 -2.66 -2.59 -4.18
N LEU A 22 -2.11 -3.14 -5.25
CA LEU A 22 -1.41 -2.39 -6.30
C LEU A 22 -2.21 -2.47 -7.60
N THR A 23 -2.31 -1.36 -8.34
CA THR A 23 -2.95 -1.33 -9.66
C THR A 23 -2.26 -0.36 -10.61
N ASP A 24 -2.35 -0.63 -11.91
CA ASP A 24 -1.91 0.27 -12.99
C ASP A 24 -3.02 1.24 -13.46
N GLY A 25 -4.23 1.11 -12.92
CA GLY A 25 -5.41 1.89 -13.33
C GLY A 25 -6.07 1.40 -14.63
N GLU A 26 -5.58 0.32 -15.21
CA GLU A 26 -6.05 -0.27 -16.49
C GLU A 26 -6.74 -1.63 -16.27
N GLY A 27 -7.06 -1.95 -15.01
CA GLY A 27 -7.75 -3.19 -14.62
C GLY A 27 -6.82 -4.28 -14.12
N ASN A 28 -5.48 -4.10 -14.18
CA ASN A 28 -4.56 -5.05 -13.56
C ASN A 28 -4.37 -4.70 -12.09
N TRP A 29 -4.48 -5.71 -11.23
CA TRP A 29 -4.23 -5.57 -9.79
C TRP A 29 -3.46 -6.75 -9.22
N LYS A 30 -2.68 -6.50 -8.17
CA LYS A 30 -2.03 -7.54 -7.37
C LYS A 30 -2.07 -7.17 -5.89
N GLY A 31 -2.16 -8.19 -5.04
CA GLY A 31 -2.00 -8.08 -3.60
C GLY A 31 -0.63 -8.59 -3.17
N ALA A 32 0.01 -7.91 -2.22
CA ALA A 32 1.25 -8.38 -1.59
C ALA A 32 1.36 -7.90 -0.15
N LEU A 33 1.93 -8.74 0.71
CA LEU A 33 2.22 -8.40 2.10
C LEU A 33 3.67 -7.92 2.24
N TYR A 34 3.84 -6.78 2.90
CA TYR A 34 5.14 -6.18 3.18
C TYR A 34 5.39 -6.14 4.69
N PRO A 35 6.59 -6.50 5.17
CA PRO A 35 6.87 -6.48 6.61
C PRO A 35 6.87 -5.06 7.19
N THR A 36 7.21 -4.05 6.39
CA THR A 36 7.24 -2.63 6.78
C THR A 36 6.83 -1.72 5.62
N LEU A 37 6.35 -0.50 5.93
CA LEU A 37 6.12 0.54 4.92
C LEU A 37 7.40 0.88 4.15
N THR A 38 8.56 0.85 4.80
CA THR A 38 9.85 1.10 4.14
C THR A 38 10.18 0.04 3.10
N ALA A 39 9.89 -1.24 3.38
CA ALA A 39 10.10 -2.32 2.41
C ALA A 39 9.22 -2.13 1.17
N PHE A 40 7.95 -1.75 1.37
CA PHE A 40 7.05 -1.35 0.30
C PHE A 40 7.57 -0.14 -0.49
N TRP A 41 7.95 0.93 0.22
CA TRP A 41 8.39 2.19 -0.36
C TRP A 41 9.64 2.00 -1.23
N ASN A 42 10.64 1.28 -0.73
CA ASN A 42 11.87 1.00 -1.48
C ASN A 42 11.60 0.29 -2.81
N GLN A 43 10.56 -0.55 -2.89
CA GLN A 43 10.21 -1.26 -4.11
C GLN A 43 9.50 -0.36 -5.14
N TYR A 44 8.64 0.58 -4.72
CA TYR A 44 7.71 1.26 -5.63
C TYR A 44 7.80 2.79 -5.66
N GLN A 45 8.69 3.41 -4.88
CA GLN A 45 8.84 4.88 -4.78
C GLN A 45 9.06 5.60 -6.12
N HIS A 46 9.51 4.89 -7.16
CA HIS A 46 9.77 5.47 -8.48
C HIS A 46 8.65 5.23 -9.51
N THR A 47 7.67 4.36 -9.21
CA THR A 47 6.60 3.99 -10.16
C THR A 47 5.23 4.48 -9.71
N LEU A 48 5.00 4.60 -8.40
CA LEU A 48 3.72 5.00 -7.85
C LEU A 48 3.50 6.51 -8.02
N GLN A 49 2.29 6.85 -8.45
CA GLN A 49 1.77 8.21 -8.54
C GLN A 49 1.00 8.57 -7.26
N THR A 50 0.27 7.61 -6.69
CA THR A 50 -0.53 7.81 -5.47
C THR A 50 -0.43 6.60 -4.56
N VAL A 51 -0.30 6.88 -3.26
CA VAL A 51 -0.34 5.89 -2.19
C VAL A 51 -1.41 6.32 -1.18
N LEU A 52 -2.41 5.48 -0.96
CA LEU A 52 -3.46 5.65 0.04
C LEU A 52 -3.15 4.68 1.19
N ILE A 53 -2.98 5.21 2.40
CA ILE A 53 -2.66 4.38 3.57
C ILE A 53 -3.78 4.56 4.57
N ASP A 54 -4.44 3.46 4.93
CA ASP A 54 -5.36 3.44 6.06
C ASP A 54 -4.54 3.45 7.35
N ILE A 55 -4.51 4.62 7.99
CA ILE A 55 -3.91 4.81 9.30
C ILE A 55 -5.06 5.20 10.22
N PRO A 56 -5.26 4.48 11.34
CA PRO A 56 -6.22 4.92 12.34
C PRO A 56 -5.77 6.30 12.83
N ILE A 57 -6.50 7.34 12.44
CA ILE A 57 -6.45 8.61 13.14
C ILE A 57 -7.18 8.35 14.45
N GLY A 58 -6.44 8.26 15.55
CA GLY A 58 -7.07 8.24 16.87
C GLY A 58 -7.96 9.46 16.95
N LEU A 59 -9.27 9.27 16.91
CA LEU A 59 -10.19 10.34 17.25
C LEU A 59 -9.88 10.70 18.70
N MET A 60 -9.80 11.99 19.00
CA MET A 60 -9.58 12.45 20.36
C MET A 60 -10.70 11.86 21.23
N ASP A 61 -10.35 11.17 22.31
CA ASP A 61 -11.34 10.73 23.29
C ASP A 61 -12.06 11.97 23.84
N ASP A 62 -13.38 11.87 23.99
CA ASP A 62 -14.24 12.87 24.61
C ASP A 62 -13.85 13.06 26.09
N GLN A 63 -12.76 13.79 26.38
CA GLN A 63 -12.36 14.21 27.73
C GLN A 63 -13.14 15.44 28.16
#